data_AF-A0A7S4FXR3-F1
#
_entry.id   AF-A0A7S4FXR3-F1
#
_cell.length_a   1.000
_cell.length_b   1.000
_cell.length_c   1.000
_cell.angle_alpha   90.00
_cell.angle_beta   90.00
_cell.angle_gamma   90.00
#
_symmetry.space_group_name_H-M   'P 1'
#
loop_
_entity.id
_entity.type
_entity.pdbx_description
1 polymer ?
#
loop_
_entity_poly.entity_id
_entity_poly.type
_entity_poly.pdbx_seq_one_letter_code
_entity_poly.pdbx_strand_id
1 'polypeptide(L)'
;MLATSFCPDEIQNSLGDLSHLLLEHFGKKFDFAGLGGLPFAGKTGFKAFAHHVPKGNNVLIVYGPHVAISPGGDVGLCQRDGQSHLSPACGACIGALAHL
;
A
#
# COMPACT_ATOMS: atom_id res chain seq x y z
N MET A 1 -4.22 2.02 -17.53
CA MET A 1 -2.95 1.87 -16.80
C MET A 1 -3.22 1.87 -15.31
N LEU A 2 -2.57 0.98 -14.55
CA LEU A 2 -2.72 0.85 -13.10
C LEU A 2 -1.72 1.77 -12.38
N ALA A 3 -2.19 2.43 -11.32
CA ALA A 3 -1.35 2.99 -10.27
C ALA A 3 -1.84 2.54 -8.88
N THR A 4 -0.92 2.43 -7.94
CA THR A 4 -1.22 2.08 -6.55
C THR A 4 -0.62 3.05 -5.55
N SER A 5 -1.28 3.22 -4.41
CA SER A 5 -0.72 3.92 -3.24
C SER A 5 -1.03 3.12 -1.97
N PHE A 6 -0.06 2.30 -1.57
CA PHE A 6 -0.12 1.47 -0.37
C PHE A 6 1.04 1.82 0.56
N CYS A 7 0.94 1.35 1.81
CA CYS A 7 2.03 1.47 2.76
C CYS A 7 3.24 0.68 2.23
N PRO A 8 4.48 1.16 2.43
CA PRO A 8 5.67 0.39 2.10
C PRO A 8 5.89 -0.82 3.02
N ASP A 9 5.00 -1.06 3.99
CA ASP A 9 5.01 -2.25 4.85
C ASP A 9 5.02 -3.54 3.99
N GLU A 10 5.91 -4.48 4.33
CA GLU A 10 6.15 -5.67 3.52
C GLU A 10 4.93 -6.61 3.48
N ILE A 11 4.09 -6.57 4.51
CA ILE A 11 2.86 -7.39 4.59
C ILE A 11 1.77 -6.97 3.59
N GLN A 12 1.99 -5.86 2.88
CA GLN A 12 1.09 -5.37 1.84
C GLN A 12 1.60 -5.67 0.42
N ASN A 13 2.83 -6.21 0.33
CA ASN A 13 3.56 -6.45 -0.92
C ASN A 13 4.05 -7.90 -1.04
N SER A 14 3.39 -8.83 -0.33
CA SER A 14 3.66 -10.27 -0.43
C SER A 14 2.89 -10.90 -1.60
N LEU A 15 3.32 -12.10 -2.00
CA LEU A 15 2.60 -12.89 -3.01
C LEU A 15 1.18 -13.16 -2.55
N GLY A 16 0.20 -12.90 -3.43
CA GLY A 16 -1.22 -13.07 -3.14
C GLY A 16 -1.91 -11.86 -2.49
N ASP A 17 -1.17 -10.84 -2.05
CA ASP A 17 -1.78 -9.60 -1.57
C ASP A 17 -2.38 -8.79 -2.72
N LEU A 18 -3.30 -7.87 -2.40
CA LEU A 18 -3.97 -7.02 -3.38
C LEU A 18 -2.98 -6.28 -4.31
N SER A 19 -1.88 -5.74 -3.77
CA SER A 19 -0.83 -5.06 -4.56
C SER A 19 -0.23 -5.98 -5.61
N HIS A 20 0.03 -7.24 -5.22
CA HIS A 20 0.57 -8.26 -6.10
C HIS A 20 -0.46 -8.73 -7.14
N LEU A 21 -1.68 -9.05 -6.71
CA LEU A 21 -2.76 -9.49 -7.61
C LEU A 21 -3.09 -8.44 -8.67
N LEU A 22 -3.07 -7.15 -8.30
CA LEU A 22 -3.24 -6.05 -9.25
C LEU A 22 -2.08 -5.98 -10.25
N LEU A 23 -0.83 -6.15 -9.78
CA LEU A 23 0.33 -6.20 -10.66
C LEU A 23 0.26 -7.37 -11.65
N GLU A 24 -0.10 -8.57 -11.18
CA GLU A 24 -0.27 -9.75 -12.04
C GLU A 24 -1.37 -9.53 -13.09
N HIS A 25 -2.51 -8.98 -12.69
CA HIS A 25 -3.63 -8.75 -13.60
C HIS A 25 -3.35 -7.67 -14.66
N PHE A 26 -2.71 -6.56 -14.27
CA PHE A 26 -2.48 -5.41 -15.16
C PHE A 26 -1.08 -5.39 -15.80
N GLY A 27 -0.18 -6.28 -15.38
CA GLY A 27 1.18 -6.48 -15.90
C GLY A 27 2.20 -5.41 -15.51
N LYS A 28 1.79 -4.15 -15.31
CA LYS A 28 2.64 -3.05 -14.86
C LYS A 28 1.86 -2.13 -13.92
N LYS A 29 2.53 -1.60 -12.90
CA LYS A 29 1.97 -0.58 -12.00
C LYS A 29 2.89 0.62 -11.83
N PHE A 30 2.29 1.79 -11.58
CA PHE A 30 2.98 2.97 -11.08
C PHE A 30 2.73 3.10 -9.57
N ASP A 31 3.78 3.20 -8.77
CA ASP A 31 3.64 3.36 -7.31
C ASP A 31 3.72 4.83 -6.90
N PHE A 32 2.61 5.36 -6.36
CA PHE A 32 2.63 6.65 -5.67
C PHE A 32 3.25 6.55 -4.29
N ALA A 33 3.06 5.40 -3.62
CA ALA A 33 3.60 4.98 -2.32
C ALA A 33 3.51 5.99 -1.16
N GLY A 34 3.61 5.48 0.06
CA GLY A 34 3.85 6.32 1.23
C GLY A 34 3.40 5.70 2.54
N LEU A 35 4.00 6.15 3.63
CA LEU A 35 3.64 5.69 4.97
C LEU A 35 2.13 5.86 5.20
N GLY A 36 1.47 4.79 5.67
CA GLY A 36 0.02 4.76 5.86
C GLY A 36 -0.81 4.70 4.57
N GLY A 37 -0.17 4.50 3.41
CA GLY A 37 -0.84 4.45 2.10
C GLY A 37 -1.13 5.82 1.48
N LEU A 38 -0.65 6.90 2.09
CA LEU A 38 -0.78 8.25 1.55
C LEU A 38 0.07 8.42 0.28
N PRO A 39 -0.44 9.01 -0.81
CA PRO A 39 0.28 9.12 -2.09
C PRO A 39 1.34 10.24 -2.04
N PHE A 40 2.48 9.99 -1.41
CA PHE A 40 3.51 11.01 -1.19
C PHE A 40 4.26 11.44 -2.46
N ALA A 41 4.19 10.66 -3.55
CA ALA A 41 4.65 11.13 -4.85
C ALA A 41 3.92 12.42 -5.31
N GLY A 42 2.72 12.68 -4.79
CA GLY A 42 2.02 13.96 -4.90
C GLY A 42 1.73 14.41 -6.34
N LYS A 43 1.58 15.72 -6.52
CA LYS A 43 1.24 16.31 -7.84
C LYS A 43 2.29 16.01 -8.91
N THR A 44 3.56 15.98 -8.53
CA THR A 44 4.67 15.67 -9.45
C THR A 44 4.61 14.22 -9.92
N GLY A 45 4.43 13.28 -8.99
CA GLY A 45 4.23 11.86 -9.33
C GLY A 45 3.00 11.62 -10.17
N PHE A 46 1.88 12.29 -9.86
CA PHE A 46 0.66 12.18 -10.67
C PHE A 46 0.85 12.67 -12.10
N LYS A 47 1.57 13.78 -12.30
CA LYS A 47 1.94 14.25 -13.65
C LYS A 47 2.80 13.23 -14.39
N ALA A 48 3.81 12.67 -13.72
CA ALA A 48 4.66 11.63 -14.30
C ALA A 48 3.84 10.39 -14.72
N PHE A 49 2.94 9.92 -13.83
CA PHE A 49 2.00 8.84 -14.15
C PHE A 49 1.14 9.19 -15.38
N ALA A 50 0.53 10.38 -15.40
CA ALA A 50 -0.34 10.82 -16.50
C ALA A 50 0.39 10.85 -17.85
N HIS A 51 1.68 11.21 -17.88
CA HIS A 51 2.51 11.16 -19.09
C HIS A 51 2.77 9.73 -19.59
N HIS A 52 2.71 8.72 -18.73
CA HIS A 52 2.90 7.32 -19.10
C HIS A 52 1.60 6.63 -19.55
N VAL A 53 0.43 7.24 -19.31
CA VAL A 53 -0.86 6.69 -19.74
C VAL A 53 -0.95 6.73 -21.27
N PRO A 54 -1.17 5.59 -21.94
CA PRO A 54 -1.36 5.58 -23.40
C PRO A 54 -2.57 6.42 -23.80
N LYS A 55 -2.47 7.14 -24.92
CA LYS A 55 -3.58 7.98 -25.42
C LYS A 55 -4.87 7.17 -25.59
N GLY A 56 -6.00 7.75 -25.18
CA GLY A 56 -7.32 7.12 -25.30
C GLY A 56 -7.59 5.95 -24.33
N ASN A 57 -6.72 5.72 -23.35
CA ASN A 57 -6.90 4.65 -22.37
C ASN A 57 -7.38 5.18 -21.01
N ASN A 58 -8.02 4.29 -20.25
CA ASN A 58 -8.47 4.58 -18.89
C ASN A 58 -7.36 4.39 -17.85
N VAL A 59 -7.53 5.05 -16.71
CA VAL A 59 -6.68 4.89 -15.52
C VAL A 59 -7.45 4.19 -14.41
N LEU A 60 -6.75 3.34 -13.65
CA LEU A 60 -7.22 2.80 -12.39
C LEU A 60 -6.19 3.17 -11.33
N ILE A 61 -6.63 3.83 -10.26
CA ILE A 61 -5.79 4.17 -9.11
C ILE A 61 -6.39 3.49 -7.89
N VAL A 62 -5.64 2.57 -7.28
CA VAL A 62 -6.04 1.89 -6.04
C VAL A 62 -5.20 2.43 -4.91
N TYR A 63 -5.83 2.95 -3.86
CA TYR A 63 -5.13 3.53 -2.73
C TYR A 63 -5.84 3.25 -1.42
N GLY A 64 -5.09 3.23 -0.33
CA GLY A 64 -5.67 3.12 0.99
C GLY A 64 -4.66 2.71 2.07
N PRO A 65 -5.03 2.92 3.35
CA PRO A 65 -4.27 2.37 4.46
C PRO A 65 -4.38 0.84 4.51
N HIS A 66 -3.63 0.23 5.41
CA HIS A 66 -3.84 -1.16 5.81
C HIS A 66 -4.01 -1.28 7.33
N VAL A 67 -4.62 -2.37 7.74
CA VAL A 67 -4.69 -2.78 9.14
C VAL A 67 -4.54 -4.29 9.17
N ALA A 68 -3.64 -4.79 10.01
CA ALA A 68 -3.51 -6.22 10.22
C ALA A 68 -4.53 -6.72 11.26
N ILE A 69 -4.83 -8.00 11.21
CA ILE A 69 -5.60 -8.70 12.24
C ILE A 69 -4.73 -9.87 12.71
N SER A 70 -4.45 -9.93 14.02
CA SER A 70 -3.61 -10.98 14.59
C SER A 70 -4.32 -12.35 14.51
N PRO A 71 -3.59 -13.47 14.68
CA PRO A 71 -4.23 -14.79 14.82
C PRO A 71 -5.23 -14.88 15.97
N GLY A 72 -5.08 -14.04 17.00
CA GLY A 72 -6.01 -13.91 18.12
C GLY A 72 -7.22 -12.99 17.83
N GLY A 73 -7.25 -12.33 16.68
CA GLY A 73 -8.30 -11.39 16.30
C GLY A 73 -8.01 -9.93 16.69
N ASP A 74 -6.81 -9.62 17.19
CA ASP A 74 -6.45 -8.24 17.57
C ASP A 74 -6.27 -7.37 16.32
N VAL A 75 -7.05 -6.30 16.22
CA VAL A 75 -6.96 -5.33 15.13
C VAL A 75 -5.75 -4.42 15.34
N GLY A 76 -4.96 -4.23 14.27
CA GLY A 76 -3.78 -3.38 14.28
C GLY A 76 -2.48 -4.11 14.65
N LEU A 77 -2.53 -5.44 14.83
CA LEU A 77 -1.38 -6.25 15.20
C LEU A 77 -1.12 -7.35 14.15
N CYS A 78 0.15 -7.59 13.88
CA CYS A 78 0.63 -8.59 12.94
C CYS A 78 1.69 -9.48 13.57
N GLN A 79 1.57 -10.80 13.40
CA GLN A 79 2.65 -11.74 13.65
C GLN A 79 3.56 -11.76 12.42
N ARG A 80 4.72 -11.12 12.51
CA ARG A 80 5.70 -11.08 11.42
C ARG A 80 6.60 -12.31 11.43
N ASP A 81 7.02 -12.73 10.25
CA ASP A 81 7.93 -13.85 10.08
C ASP A 81 9.25 -13.60 10.82
N GLY A 82 9.66 -14.57 11.63
CA GLY A 82 10.90 -14.49 12.41
C GLY A 82 10.85 -13.60 13.66
N GLN A 83 9.70 -12.99 14.00
CA GLN A 83 9.54 -12.22 15.24
C GLN A 83 8.85 -13.02 16.34
N SER A 84 9.27 -12.84 17.59
CA SER A 84 8.70 -13.52 18.77
C SER A 84 7.48 -12.84 19.37
N HIS A 85 7.06 -11.69 18.82
CA HIS A 85 5.98 -10.88 19.34
C HIS A 85 5.14 -10.28 18.20
N LEU A 86 3.90 -9.91 18.54
CA LEU A 86 3.04 -9.14 17.64
C LEU A 86 3.57 -7.71 17.51
N SER A 87 3.54 -7.18 16.29
CA SER A 87 3.99 -5.82 15.99
C SER A 87 2.85 -4.97 15.39
N PRO A 88 2.86 -3.63 15.59
CA PRO A 88 1.86 -2.74 15.01
C PRO A 88 1.83 -2.78 13.47
N ALA A 89 0.63 -2.81 12.91
CA ALA A 89 0.38 -2.76 11.46
C ALA A 89 -1.03 -2.20 11.15
N CYS A 90 -1.18 -1.01 10.56
CA CYS A 90 -0.13 -0.12 10.07
C CYS A 90 0.61 0.62 11.20
N GLY A 91 1.91 0.36 11.35
CA GLY A 91 2.75 1.03 12.34
C GLY A 91 2.81 2.55 12.16
N ALA A 92 2.78 3.03 10.90
CA ALA A 92 2.77 4.46 10.62
C ALA A 92 1.49 5.15 11.09
N CYS A 93 0.32 4.56 10.83
CA CYS A 93 -0.96 5.12 11.27
C CYS A 93 -1.11 5.08 12.80
N ILE A 94 -0.72 3.96 13.43
CA ILE A 94 -0.75 3.82 14.89
C ILE A 94 0.20 4.80 15.56
N GLY A 95 1.43 4.94 15.04
CA GLY A 95 2.39 5.92 15.54
C GLY A 95 1.89 7.35 15.39
N ALA A 96 1.32 7.71 14.24
CA ALA A 96 0.74 9.04 14.03
C ALA A 96 -0.40 9.34 15.02
N LEU A 97 -1.29 8.38 15.26
CA LEU A 97 -2.40 8.53 16.21
C LEU A 97 -1.92 8.81 17.64
N ALA A 98 -0.78 8.23 18.05
CA ALA A 98 -0.20 8.46 19.38
C ALA A 98 0.37 9.89 19.57
N HIS A 99 0.44 10.68 18.50
CA HIS A 99 0.94 12.06 18.51
C HIS A 99 -0.14 13.11 18.14
N LEU A 100 -1.41 12.70 18.05
CA LEU A 100 -2.56 13.61 17.90
C LEU A 100 -3.08 14.07 19.26
#